data_AF-A0A140CZX7-F1
#
_entry.id   AF-A0A140CZX7-F1
#
_cell.length_a   1.000
_cell.length_b   1.000
_cell.length_c   1.000
_cell.angle_alpha   90.00
_cell.angle_beta   90.00
_cell.angle_gamma   90.00
#
_symmetry.space_group_name_H-M   'P 1'
#
loop_
_entity.id
_entity.type
_entity.pdbx_description
1 polymer ?
#
loop_
_entity_poly.entity_id
_entity_poly.type
_entity_poly.pdbx_seq_one_letter_code
_entity_poly.pdbx_strand_id
1 'polypeptide(L)'
;AVNDPVMLKLAEDRFWLSIADSDVLLYAMGLALGRGLGVAVSEPDVSPLAVQGPKAEDLLAELFGAHIRDVGFFKYGWIDFQGTRQLIARSGYSRQGGFEIY
;
A
#
# COMPACT_ATOMS: atom_id res chain seq x y z
N ALA A 1 22.18 -1.69 -0.07
CA ALA A 1 20.92 -2.29 0.42
C ALA A 1 20.08 -2.67 -0.80
N VAL A 2 19.25 -3.71 -0.73
CA VAL A 2 18.45 -4.17 -1.89
C VAL A 2 17.32 -3.18 -2.20
N ASN A 3 16.55 -2.76 -1.20
CA ASN A 3 15.46 -1.78 -1.29
C ASN A 3 15.05 -1.38 0.15
N ASP A 4 14.20 -0.39 0.30
CA ASP A 4 13.61 0.10 1.56
C ASP A 4 12.07 0.19 1.47
N PRO A 5 11.36 -0.94 1.25
CA PRO A 5 9.93 -0.94 0.95
C PRO A 5 9.05 -0.74 2.18
N VAL A 6 7.83 -0.27 1.95
CA VAL A 6 6.73 -0.38 2.92
C VAL A 6 5.97 -1.68 2.64
N MET A 7 5.80 -2.52 3.66
CA MET A 7 5.07 -3.79 3.53
C MET A 7 3.63 -3.68 4.05
N LEU A 8 2.67 -4.13 3.24
CA LEU A 8 1.29 -4.30 3.63
C LEU A 8 0.98 -5.80 3.80
N LYS A 9 0.61 -6.22 5.02
CA LYS A 9 0.13 -7.59 5.29
C LYS A 9 -1.38 -7.65 5.03
N LEU A 10 -1.78 -8.15 3.87
CA LEU A 10 -3.18 -8.20 3.40
C LEU A 10 -3.94 -9.42 3.96
N ALA A 11 -3.22 -10.52 4.18
CA ALA A 11 -3.72 -11.74 4.81
C ALA A 11 -2.57 -12.42 5.58
N GLU A 12 -2.81 -13.59 6.15
CA GLU A 12 -1.73 -14.37 6.77
C GLU A 12 -0.64 -14.78 5.78
N ASP A 13 -1.03 -15.01 4.52
CA ASP A 13 -0.23 -15.54 3.42
C ASP A 13 -0.10 -14.56 2.23
N ARG A 14 -0.58 -13.33 2.36
CA ARG A 14 -0.58 -12.33 1.28
C ARG A 14 0.03 -11.00 1.73
N PHE A 15 1.04 -10.57 0.98
CA PHE A 15 1.82 -9.38 1.28
C PHE A 15 2.03 -8.56 0.02
N TRP A 16 1.92 -7.23 0.15
CA TRP A 16 2.39 -6.29 -0.86
C TRP A 16 3.65 -5.57 -0.35
N LEU A 17 4.57 -5.32 -1.27
CA LEU A 17 5.78 -4.54 -1.03
C LEU A 17 5.70 -3.30 -1.92
N SER A 18 5.51 -2.14 -1.31
CA SER A 18 5.58 -0.85 -1.98
C SER A 18 7.05 -0.43 -2.03
N ILE A 19 7.70 -0.66 -3.17
CA ILE A 19 9.16 -0.59 -3.33
C ILE A 19 9.66 0.80 -3.73
N ALA A 20 10.92 1.08 -3.40
CA ALA A 20 11.70 2.15 -4.01
C ALA A 20 12.30 1.70 -5.35
N ASP A 21 13.29 2.43 -5.88
CA ASP A 21 13.88 2.23 -7.21
C ASP A 21 14.87 1.04 -7.30
N SER A 22 14.36 -0.21 -7.25
CA SER A 22 15.12 -1.42 -7.58
C SER A 22 14.24 -2.65 -7.85
N ASP A 23 14.80 -3.67 -8.53
CA ASP A 23 14.07 -4.90 -8.95
C ASP A 23 13.84 -5.92 -7.82
N VAL A 24 13.03 -5.54 -6.81
CA VAL A 24 12.65 -6.45 -5.70
C VAL A 24 11.90 -7.68 -6.20
N LEU A 25 11.13 -7.56 -7.29
CA LEU A 25 10.40 -8.67 -7.90
C LEU A 25 11.36 -9.82 -8.28
N LEU A 26 12.42 -9.50 -9.04
CA LEU A 26 13.40 -10.50 -9.47
C LEU A 26 14.15 -11.11 -8.28
N TYR A 27 14.47 -10.28 -7.28
CA TYR A 27 15.11 -10.75 -6.05
C TYR A 27 14.22 -11.74 -5.28
N ALA A 28 12.94 -11.44 -5.10
CA ALA A 28 11.98 -12.30 -4.42
C ALA A 28 11.73 -13.60 -5.18
N MET A 29 11.63 -13.55 -6.52
CA MET A 29 11.54 -14.75 -7.37
C MET A 29 12.77 -15.65 -7.22
N GLY A 30 13.97 -15.07 -7.21
CA GLY A 30 15.21 -15.82 -7.00
C GLY A 30 15.27 -16.52 -5.64
N LEU A 31 14.80 -15.86 -4.58
CA LEU A 31 14.69 -16.46 -3.25
C LEU A 31 13.68 -17.60 -3.20
N ALA A 32 12.50 -17.42 -3.81
CA ALA A 32 11.46 -18.43 -3.85
C ALA A 32 11.95 -19.70 -4.56
N LEU A 33 12.58 -19.55 -5.73
CA LEU A 33 13.16 -20.66 -6.50
C LEU A 33 14.33 -21.31 -5.76
N GLY A 34 15.29 -20.52 -5.29
CA GLY A 34 16.51 -21.02 -4.65
C GLY A 34 16.28 -21.74 -3.31
N ARG A 35 15.16 -21.44 -2.63
CA ARG A 35 14.77 -22.08 -1.36
C ARG A 35 13.63 -23.09 -1.51
N GLY A 36 13.11 -23.31 -2.72
CA GLY A 36 11.98 -24.22 -2.94
C GLY A 36 10.72 -23.81 -2.20
N LEU A 37 10.45 -22.52 -2.07
CA LEU A 37 9.27 -22.00 -1.37
C LEU A 37 8.03 -22.14 -2.27
N GLY A 38 6.94 -22.67 -1.72
CA GLY A 38 5.64 -22.75 -2.40
C GLY A 38 4.88 -21.42 -2.39
N VAL A 39 5.46 -20.37 -2.97
CA VAL A 39 4.88 -19.02 -3.00
C VAL A 39 4.75 -18.50 -4.43
N ALA A 40 3.71 -17.70 -4.69
CA ALA A 40 3.57 -16.94 -5.92
C ALA A 40 4.14 -15.53 -5.71
N VAL A 41 4.94 -15.06 -6.67
CA VAL A 41 5.54 -13.71 -6.66
C VAL A 41 5.21 -13.05 -8.00
N SER A 42 4.52 -11.91 -7.96
CA SER A 42 4.10 -11.17 -9.15
C SER A 42 3.93 -9.69 -8.83
N GLU A 43 4.02 -8.85 -9.85
CA GLU A 43 3.58 -7.46 -9.78
C GLU A 43 2.05 -7.40 -9.86
N PRO A 44 1.35 -6.80 -8.89
CA PRO A 44 -0.10 -6.66 -8.94
C PRO A 44 -0.51 -5.49 -9.86
N ASP A 45 -1.73 -5.55 -10.39
CA ASP A 45 -2.35 -4.44 -11.14
C ASP A 45 -2.79 -3.32 -10.17
N VAL A 46 -1.83 -2.53 -9.73
CA VAL A 46 -1.98 -1.50 -8.68
C VAL A 46 -1.25 -0.24 -9.12
N SER A 47 -1.91 0.91 -8.99
CA SER A 47 -1.35 2.22 -9.35
C SER A 47 -1.57 3.22 -8.21
N PRO A 48 -0.60 3.38 -7.30
CA PRO A 48 -0.79 4.19 -6.10
C PRO A 48 -1.07 5.66 -6.40
N LEU A 49 -2.10 6.21 -5.77
CA LEU A 49 -2.42 7.63 -5.76
C LEU A 49 -2.18 8.22 -4.37
N ALA A 50 -1.20 9.13 -4.27
CA ALA A 50 -0.92 9.83 -3.03
C ALA A 50 -1.76 11.12 -2.92
N VAL A 51 -2.47 11.27 -1.79
CA VAL A 51 -3.18 12.50 -1.40
C VAL A 51 -2.53 13.03 -0.13
N GLN A 52 -1.77 14.11 -0.25
CA GLN A 52 -0.86 14.60 0.80
C GLN A 52 -1.15 16.05 1.18
N GLY A 53 -0.82 16.41 2.42
CA GLY A 53 -0.97 17.76 2.95
C GLY A 53 -1.98 17.89 4.09
N PRO A 54 -2.02 19.05 4.75
CA PRO A 54 -2.81 19.27 5.96
C PRO A 54 -4.33 19.14 5.76
N LYS A 55 -4.81 19.20 4.51
CA LYS A 55 -6.22 19.06 4.15
C LYS A 55 -6.59 17.68 3.60
N ALA A 56 -5.62 16.76 3.48
CA ALA A 56 -5.84 15.46 2.85
C ALA A 56 -6.90 14.63 3.61
N GLU A 57 -6.84 14.63 4.94
CA GLU A 57 -7.79 13.88 5.76
C GLU A 57 -9.23 14.41 5.60
N ASP A 58 -9.42 15.72 5.64
CA ASP A 58 -10.74 16.33 5.47
C ASP A 58 -11.31 16.10 4.06
N LEU A 59 -10.47 16.24 3.02
CA LEU A 59 -10.86 15.96 1.64
C LEU A 59 -11.33 14.51 1.46
N LEU A 60 -10.54 13.55 1.95
CA LEU A 60 -10.87 12.14 1.79
C LEU A 60 -12.07 11.74 2.66
N ALA A 61 -12.23 12.34 3.83
CA ALA A 61 -13.41 12.10 4.66
C ALA A 61 -14.70 12.71 4.08
N GLU A 62 -14.62 13.77 3.28
CA GLU A 62 -15.76 14.30 2.53
C GLU A 62 -16.20 13.34 1.43
N LEU A 63 -15.26 12.66 0.76
CA LEU A 63 -15.53 11.73 -0.34
C LEU A 63 -15.96 10.34 0.14
N PHE A 64 -15.29 9.82 1.16
CA PHE A 64 -15.45 8.42 1.60
C PHE A 64 -16.12 8.30 2.97
N GLY A 65 -16.20 9.37 3.75
CA GLY A 65 -16.83 9.41 5.07
C GLY A 65 -15.86 9.45 6.24
N ALA A 66 -16.40 9.63 7.45
CA ALA A 66 -15.60 9.90 8.66
C ALA A 66 -14.65 8.76 9.07
N HIS A 67 -14.93 7.52 8.64
CA HIS A 67 -14.13 6.34 8.95
C HIS A 67 -12.68 6.42 8.43
N ILE A 68 -12.40 7.27 7.45
CA ILE A 68 -11.03 7.56 7.00
C ILE A 68 -10.13 8.03 8.14
N ARG A 69 -10.70 8.78 9.10
CA ARG A 69 -9.96 9.34 10.24
C ARG A 69 -9.51 8.26 11.23
N ASP A 70 -10.18 7.10 11.23
CA ASP A 70 -9.84 5.97 12.10
C ASP A 70 -8.64 5.16 11.57
N VAL A 71 -8.23 5.39 10.32
CA VAL A 71 -7.03 4.77 9.76
C VAL A 71 -5.80 5.39 10.44
N GLY A 72 -5.17 4.63 11.33
CA GLY A 72 -3.96 5.04 12.04
C GLY A 72 -2.72 5.14 11.13
N PHE A 73 -1.70 5.86 11.58
CA PHE A 73 -0.42 5.97 10.85
C PHE A 73 0.21 4.60 10.59
N PHE A 74 0.65 4.34 9.35
CA PHE A 74 1.13 3.01 8.90
C PHE A 74 0.10 1.88 9.10
N LYS A 75 -1.19 2.23 9.08
CA LYS A 75 -2.31 1.31 8.95
C LYS A 75 -3.01 1.55 7.62
N TYR A 76 -3.82 0.57 7.22
CA TYR A 76 -4.65 0.68 6.03
C TYR A 76 -6.08 0.25 6.36
N GLY A 77 -7.01 0.70 5.52
CA GLY A 77 -8.40 0.31 5.51
C GLY A 77 -8.86 0.07 4.07
N TRP A 78 -10.17 -0.07 3.92
CA TRP A 78 -10.82 -0.25 2.62
C TRP A 78 -11.87 0.82 2.41
N ILE A 79 -11.97 1.32 1.19
CA ILE A 79 -12.99 2.27 0.75
C ILE A 79 -13.72 1.71 -0.46
N ASP A 80 -15.01 2.04 -0.57
CA ASP A 80 -15.81 1.75 -1.75
C ASP A 80 -15.92 3.02 -2.60
N PHE A 81 -15.66 2.91 -3.90
CA PHE A 81 -15.75 4.02 -4.84
C PHE A 81 -16.27 3.54 -6.19
N GLN A 82 -17.38 4.10 -6.66
CA GLN A 82 -17.98 3.78 -7.97
C GLN A 82 -18.14 2.28 -8.24
N GLY A 83 -18.54 1.50 -7.22
CA GLY A 83 -18.72 0.04 -7.32
C GLY A 83 -17.43 -0.77 -7.27
N THR A 84 -16.28 -0.13 -7.07
CA THR A 84 -14.98 -0.78 -6.83
C THR A 84 -14.59 -0.65 -5.37
N ARG A 85 -13.67 -1.51 -4.90
CA ARG A 85 -13.14 -1.49 -3.55
C ARG A 85 -11.63 -1.26 -3.61
N GLN A 86 -11.16 -0.20 -2.95
CA GLN A 86 -9.76 0.24 -3.00
C GLN A 86 -9.14 0.16 -1.61
N LEU A 87 -7.83 -0.09 -1.54
CA LEU A 87 -7.10 -0.07 -0.29
C LEU A 87 -6.58 1.35 -0.05
N ILE A 88 -6.81 1.88 1.15
CA ILE A 88 -6.29 3.20 1.53
C ILE A 88 -5.37 3.06 2.73
N ALA A 89 -4.13 3.51 2.62
CA ALA A 89 -3.14 3.50 3.68
C ALA A 89 -2.85 4.93 4.16
N ARG A 90 -2.67 5.12 5.47
CA ARG A 90 -2.17 6.39 6.02
C ARG A 90 -0.65 6.38 6.01
N SER A 91 -0.11 6.69 4.85
CA SER A 91 1.31 6.72 4.51
C SER A 91 1.60 7.82 3.47
N GLY A 92 2.81 7.83 2.91
CA GLY A 92 3.23 8.75 1.87
C GLY A 92 4.57 9.40 2.14
N TYR A 93 5.20 9.88 1.06
CA TYR A 93 6.52 10.48 1.08
C TYR A 93 6.48 11.98 1.35
N SER A 94 5.72 12.39 2.38
CA SER A 94 5.66 13.76 2.87
C SER A 94 5.65 13.81 4.39
N ARG A 95 6.14 14.92 4.98
CA ARG A 95 6.02 15.16 6.43
C ARG A 95 4.71 15.86 6.83
N GLN A 96 3.82 16.09 5.87
CA GLN A 96 2.59 16.87 6.08
C GLN A 96 1.38 15.99 6.42
N GLY A 97 1.59 14.67 6.46
CA GLY A 97 0.49 13.69 6.56
C GLY A 97 -0.24 13.52 5.23
N GLY A 98 -1.00 12.44 5.14
CA GLY A 98 -1.72 12.08 3.95
C GLY A 98 -2.03 10.59 3.89
N PHE A 99 -2.48 10.18 2.73
CA PHE A 99 -2.87 8.82 2.43
C PHE A 99 -2.34 8.40 1.05
N GLU A 100 -2.24 7.10 0.84
CA GLU A 100 -1.97 6.46 -0.44
C GLU A 100 -3.13 5.50 -0.72
N ILE A 101 -3.79 5.68 -1.87
CA ILE A 101 -4.83 4.78 -2.37
C ILE A 101 -4.14 3.83 -3.34
N TYR A 102 -4.19 2.54 -3.05
CA TYR A 102 -3.63 1.47 -3.86
C TYR A 102 -4.73 0.83 -4.71
#